data_AF-A0A061F2H2-F1
#
_entry.id   AF-A0A061F2H2-F1
#
_cell.length_a   1.000
_cell.length_b   1.000
_cell.length_c   1.000
_cell.angle_alpha   90.00
_cell.angle_beta   90.00
_cell.angle_gamma   90.00
#
_symmetry.space_group_name_H-M   'P 1'
#
loop_
_entity.id
_entity.type
_entity.pdbx_description
1 polymer ?
#
loop_
_entity_poly.entity_id
_entity_poly.type
_entity_poly.pdbx_seq_one_letter_code
_entity_poly.pdbx_strand_id
1 'polypeptide(L)'
;MVFLHQMSITDCQMLEEIIASTSDEVMDSIIFSKLGSLELDGLSSLARFCSGNYMLGFPSLKKVIMSQCPKMEIFSKGELRTPKLKGIQKTEGQYVGRWEGNLNTTIQQLFIEKSVQNSEEETKVSF
;
A
#
# COMPACT_ATOMS: atom_id res chain seq x y z
N MET A 1 16.44 22.54 5.43
CA MET A 1 15.25 21.98 4.74
C MET A 1 15.14 20.52 5.11
N VAL A 2 13.96 20.05 5.52
CA VAL A 2 13.74 18.69 6.02
C VAL A 2 12.96 17.89 4.98
N PHE A 3 13.42 16.69 4.66
CA PHE A 3 12.76 15.79 3.70
C PHE A 3 12.55 14.41 4.32
N LEU A 4 11.37 13.83 4.07
CA LEU A 4 11.08 12.46 4.46
C LEU A 4 11.78 11.49 3.50
N HIS A 5 12.67 10.65 4.05
CA HIS A 5 13.41 9.64 3.28
C HIS A 5 12.86 8.23 3.48
N GLN A 6 12.30 7.97 4.66
CA GLN A 6 11.70 6.69 5.03
C GLN A 6 10.42 6.96 5.81
N MET A 7 9.39 6.17 5.54
CA MET A 7 8.15 6.13 6.28
C MET A 7 7.90 4.67 6.68
N SER A 8 7.68 4.43 7.98
CA SER A 8 7.31 3.12 8.50
C SER A 8 6.14 3.30 9.46
N ILE A 9 5.07 2.55 9.22
CA ILE A 9 3.85 2.55 10.01
C ILE A 9 3.55 1.10 10.36
N THR A 10 3.70 0.76 11.64
CA THR A 10 3.66 -0.61 12.12
C THR A 10 2.67 -0.76 13.27
N ASP A 11 1.96 -1.88 13.31
CA ASP A 11 1.08 -2.30 14.42
C ASP A 11 -0.03 -1.31 14.82
N CYS A 12 -0.45 -0.45 13.90
CA CYS A 12 -1.52 0.53 14.13
C CYS A 12 -2.89 -0.07 13.78
N GLN A 13 -3.46 -0.84 14.71
CA GLN A 13 -4.67 -1.66 14.47
C GLN A 13 -5.95 -0.85 14.13
N MET A 14 -6.02 0.41 14.57
CA MET A 14 -7.19 1.28 14.34
C MET A 14 -7.01 2.25 13.16
N LEU A 15 -5.84 2.25 12.51
CA LEU A 15 -5.57 3.19 11.44
C LEU A 15 -6.28 2.75 10.16
N GLU A 16 -7.25 3.52 9.70
CA GLU A 16 -8.02 3.21 8.49
C GLU A 16 -7.40 3.82 7.23
N GLU A 17 -6.78 5.00 7.38
CA GLU A 17 -6.22 5.81 6.30
C GLU A 17 -4.99 6.59 6.81
N ILE A 18 -3.95 6.74 5.98
CA ILE A 18 -2.73 7.48 6.35
C ILE A 18 -2.85 8.95 5.94
N ILE A 19 -3.43 9.21 4.78
CA ILE A 19 -3.80 10.52 4.29
C ILE A 19 -5.33 10.55 4.16
N ALA A 20 -5.98 11.18 5.12
CA ALA A 20 -7.43 11.39 5.10
C ALA A 20 -7.78 12.65 4.30
N SER A 21 -8.78 12.57 3.42
CA SER A 21 -9.40 13.72 2.77
C SER A 21 -10.79 13.98 3.37
N THR A 22 -11.15 15.25 3.52
CA THR A 22 -12.50 15.67 3.95
C THR A 22 -13.41 16.06 2.77
N SER A 23 -12.91 16.00 1.53
CA SER A 23 -13.66 16.32 0.31
C SER A 23 -13.39 15.31 -0.79
N ASP A 24 -14.41 15.07 -1.63
CA ASP A 24 -14.30 14.25 -2.85
C ASP A 24 -13.86 15.06 -4.09
N GLU A 25 -13.61 16.37 -3.93
CA GLU A 25 -13.08 17.20 -5.00
C GLU A 25 -11.70 16.72 -5.45
N VAL A 26 -11.48 16.74 -6.76
CA VAL A 26 -10.16 16.49 -7.34
C VAL A 26 -9.26 17.65 -6.92
N MET A 27 -8.29 17.33 -6.07
CA MET A 27 -7.36 18.31 -5.48
C MET A 27 -5.94 18.11 -6.02
N ASP A 28 -5.07 19.05 -5.66
CA ASP A 28 -3.65 19.11 -6.00
C ASP A 28 -2.87 17.80 -5.75
N SER A 29 -1.66 17.75 -6.32
CA SER A 29 -0.72 16.65 -6.13
C SER A 29 -0.04 16.68 -4.76
N ILE A 30 0.11 15.51 -4.13
CA ILE A 30 1.02 15.31 -2.99
C ILE A 30 2.28 14.63 -3.49
N ILE A 31 3.45 15.25 -3.29
CA ILE A 31 4.73 14.73 -3.79
C ILE A 31 5.69 14.43 -2.64
N PHE A 32 5.98 13.14 -2.44
CA PHE A 32 7.03 12.65 -1.56
C PHE A 32 8.36 12.58 -2.30
N SER A 33 8.97 13.75 -2.53
CA SER A 33 10.10 13.91 -3.47
C SER A 33 11.36 13.09 -3.12
N LYS A 34 11.60 12.81 -1.84
CA LYS A 34 12.80 12.09 -1.35
C LYS A 34 12.49 10.77 -0.65
N LEU A 35 11.22 10.36 -0.56
CA LEU A 35 10.85 9.10 0.08
C LEU A 35 11.41 7.94 -0.75
N GLY A 36 12.35 7.19 -0.17
CA GLY A 36 13.02 6.05 -0.79
C GLY A 36 12.42 4.72 -0.36
N SER A 37 11.88 4.65 0.86
CA SER A 37 11.29 3.44 1.44
C SER A 37 9.98 3.74 2.16
N LEU A 38 8.97 2.91 1.91
CA LEU A 38 7.70 2.88 2.61
C LEU A 38 7.47 1.49 3.19
N GLU A 39 7.08 1.40 4.46
CA GLU A 39 6.74 0.17 5.14
C GLU A 39 5.38 0.31 5.82
N LEU A 40 4.50 -0.67 5.53
CA LEU A 40 3.16 -0.80 6.08
C LEU A 40 3.05 -2.22 6.64
N ASP A 41 3.07 -2.35 7.97
CA ASP A 41 3.04 -3.66 8.62
C ASP A 41 2.02 -3.72 9.78
N GLY A 42 1.32 -4.83 9.91
CA GLY A 42 0.40 -5.05 11.03
C GLY A 42 -0.78 -4.07 11.09
N LEU A 43 -1.26 -3.58 9.94
CA LEU A 43 -2.32 -2.55 9.86
C LEU A 43 -3.68 -3.19 9.55
N SER A 44 -4.30 -3.80 10.56
CA SER A 44 -5.53 -4.62 10.38
C SER A 44 -6.75 -3.84 9.87
N SER A 45 -6.84 -2.53 10.14
CA SER A 45 -7.96 -1.69 9.72
C SER A 45 -7.67 -0.84 8.48
N LEU A 46 -6.43 -0.83 7.98
CA LEU A 46 -6.05 0.05 6.88
C LEU A 46 -6.75 -0.40 5.58
N ALA A 47 -7.63 0.46 5.06
CA ALA A 47 -8.36 0.20 3.82
C ALA A 47 -7.63 0.75 2.59
N ARG A 48 -6.92 1.88 2.76
CA ARG A 48 -6.16 2.56 1.72
C ARG A 48 -5.10 3.47 2.33
N PHE A 49 -4.07 3.82 1.56
CA PHE A 49 -3.07 4.79 1.99
C PHE A 49 -3.65 6.21 1.99
N CYS A 50 -4.41 6.55 0.94
CA CYS A 50 -5.01 7.87 0.77
C CYS A 50 -6.47 7.76 0.33
N SER A 51 -7.37 8.46 1.02
CA SER A 51 -8.79 8.53 0.66
C SER A 51 -9.16 9.62 -0.30
N GLY A 52 -8.38 10.69 -0.33
CA GLY A 52 -8.51 11.73 -1.35
C GLY A 52 -8.19 11.24 -2.75
N ASN A 53 -8.81 11.88 -3.73
CA ASN A 53 -8.51 11.68 -5.14
C ASN A 53 -7.32 12.57 -5.60
N TYR A 54 -6.21 12.47 -4.88
CA TYR A 54 -4.98 13.24 -5.16
C TYR A 54 -4.07 12.49 -6.12
N MET A 55 -3.34 13.22 -6.97
CA MET A 55 -2.16 12.64 -7.64
C MET A 55 -1.05 12.45 -6.60
N LEU A 56 -0.62 11.22 -6.35
CA LEU A 56 0.49 10.93 -5.43
C LEU A 56 1.78 10.67 -6.20
N GLY A 57 2.78 11.52 -5.97
CA GLY A 57 4.09 11.46 -6.61
C GLY A 57 5.17 10.88 -5.70
N PHE A 58 5.84 9.83 -6.16
CA PHE A 58 6.91 9.14 -5.45
C PHE A 58 8.17 8.98 -6.34
N PRO A 59 8.83 10.08 -6.76
CA PRO A 59 9.92 10.05 -7.74
C PRO A 59 11.20 9.35 -7.25
N SER A 60 11.33 9.13 -5.95
CA SER A 60 12.51 8.49 -5.33
C SER A 60 12.22 7.11 -4.73
N LEU A 61 10.96 6.67 -4.71
CA LEU A 61 10.55 5.45 -4.01
C LEU A 61 11.07 4.22 -4.75
N LYS A 62 11.84 3.41 -4.04
CA LYS A 62 12.46 2.18 -4.56
C LYS A 62 11.99 0.94 -3.82
N LYS A 63 11.58 1.08 -2.56
CA LYS A 63 11.22 -0.02 -1.67
C LYS A 63 9.84 0.23 -1.07
N VAL A 64 8.95 -0.75 -1.23
CA VAL A 64 7.68 -0.83 -0.50
C VAL A 64 7.66 -2.19 0.17
N ILE A 65 7.52 -2.22 1.50
CA ILE A 65 7.21 -3.42 2.27
C ILE A 65 5.74 -3.34 2.68
N MET A 66 5.00 -4.42 2.46
CA MET A 66 3.62 -4.54 2.91
C MET A 66 3.36 -5.94 3.45
N SER A 67 3.01 -6.02 4.73
CA SER A 67 2.68 -7.25 5.44
C SER A 67 1.52 -7.02 6.39
N GLN A 68 0.69 -8.05 6.59
CA GLN A 68 -0.42 -8.01 7.56
C GLN A 68 -1.37 -6.78 7.43
N CYS A 69 -1.66 -6.34 6.21
CA CYS A 69 -2.69 -5.33 5.89
C CYS A 69 -3.90 -5.99 5.19
N PRO A 70 -4.75 -6.75 5.92
CA PRO A 70 -5.78 -7.60 5.33
C PRO A 70 -6.93 -6.85 4.64
N LYS A 71 -7.19 -5.58 4.99
CA LYS A 71 -8.29 -4.78 4.44
C LYS A 71 -7.87 -3.85 3.30
N MET A 72 -6.58 -3.81 2.96
CA MET A 72 -6.06 -2.85 2.00
C MET A 72 -6.27 -3.35 0.57
N GLU A 73 -7.31 -2.84 -0.09
CA GLU A 73 -7.66 -3.23 -1.47
C GLU A 73 -6.94 -2.38 -2.53
N ILE A 74 -6.73 -1.11 -2.24
CA ILE A 74 -6.06 -0.14 -3.13
C ILE A 74 -5.11 0.75 -2.34
N PHE A 75 -4.16 1.37 -3.02
CA PHE A 75 -3.32 2.41 -2.43
C PHE A 75 -4.06 3.74 -2.33
N SER A 76 -4.65 4.21 -3.44
CA SER A 76 -5.42 5.46 -3.51
C SER A 76 -6.36 5.47 -4.71
N LYS A 77 -7.37 6.36 -4.71
CA LYS A 77 -8.25 6.56 -5.88
C LYS A 77 -7.56 7.35 -7.01
N GLY A 78 -6.70 8.31 -6.65
CA GLY A 78 -6.02 9.18 -7.61
C GLY A 78 -4.82 8.55 -8.30
N GLU A 79 -4.26 9.28 -9.27
CA GLU A 79 -3.12 8.86 -10.08
C GLU A 79 -1.86 8.62 -9.23
N LEU A 80 -1.12 7.56 -9.54
CA LEU A 80 0.09 7.16 -8.84
C LEU A 80 1.31 7.28 -9.76
N ARG A 81 2.32 8.06 -9.35
CA ARG A 81 3.58 8.18 -10.09
C ARG A 81 4.74 7.60 -9.30
N THR A 82 5.13 6.37 -9.66
CA THR A 82 6.17 5.59 -8.98
C THR A 82 7.27 5.12 -9.96
N PRO A 83 7.98 6.03 -10.67
CA PRO A 83 8.82 5.68 -11.81
C PRO A 83 10.00 4.75 -11.49
N LYS A 84 10.43 4.70 -10.22
CA LYS A 84 11.56 3.89 -9.76
C LYS A 84 11.15 2.62 -9.02
N LEU A 85 9.86 2.45 -8.71
CA LEU A 85 9.38 1.28 -8.01
C LEU A 85 9.28 0.09 -8.97
N LYS A 86 9.64 -1.10 -8.48
CA LYS A 86 9.68 -2.34 -9.26
C LYS A 86 8.89 -3.49 -8.65
N GLY A 87 8.27 -3.28 -7.49
CA GLY A 87 7.50 -4.30 -6.78
C GLY A 87 7.25 -3.95 -5.31
N ILE A 88 6.47 -4.80 -4.66
CA ILE A 88 6.18 -4.78 -3.23
C ILE A 88 6.84 -6.01 -2.60
N GLN A 89 7.48 -5.84 -1.44
CA GLN A 89 8.13 -6.91 -0.68
C GLN A 89 7.21 -7.31 0.48
N LYS A 90 7.17 -8.61 0.83
CA LYS A 90 6.48 -9.07 2.05
C LYS A 90 7.32 -8.81 3.30
N THR A 91 8.64 -8.94 3.20
CA THR A 91 9.61 -8.75 4.29
C THR A 91 10.93 -8.23 3.71
N GLU A 92 11.81 -7.71 4.56
CA GLU A 92 13.12 -7.24 4.14
C GLU A 92 13.97 -8.38 3.56
N GLY A 93 14.48 -8.18 2.33
CA GLY A 93 15.38 -9.14 1.67
C GLY A 93 14.68 -10.29 0.92
N GLN A 94 13.35 -10.41 1.01
CA GLN A 94 12.57 -11.37 0.22
C GLN A 94 11.82 -10.65 -0.90
N TYR A 95 12.30 -10.83 -2.15
CA TYR A 95 11.58 -10.41 -3.33
C TYR A 95 10.38 -11.33 -3.51
N VAL A 96 9.18 -10.84 -3.21
CA VAL A 96 7.95 -11.61 -3.43
C VAL A 96 7.32 -11.09 -4.71
N GLY A 97 7.07 -12.04 -5.60
CA GLY A 97 6.77 -11.80 -7.00
C GLY A 97 5.52 -10.98 -7.24
N ARG A 98 5.52 -10.47 -8.48
CA ARG A 98 4.42 -9.86 -9.23
C ARG A 98 4.22 -8.36 -9.00
N TRP A 99 4.88 -7.59 -9.87
CA TRP A 99 4.63 -6.15 -10.05
C TRP A 99 3.75 -5.95 -11.27
N GLU A 100 2.58 -5.34 -11.08
CA GLU A 100 1.57 -5.15 -12.12
C GLU A 100 1.63 -3.75 -12.74
N GLY A 101 2.83 -3.17 -12.79
CA GLY A 101 3.06 -1.85 -13.38
C GLY A 101 2.76 -0.66 -12.45
N ASN A 102 1.86 -0.81 -11.47
CA ASN A 102 1.56 0.22 -10.47
C ASN A 102 1.12 -0.38 -9.11
N LEU A 103 1.12 0.45 -8.05
CA LEU A 103 0.78 0.02 -6.69
C LEU A 103 -0.67 -0.46 -6.56
N ASN A 104 -1.65 0.25 -7.13
CA ASN A 104 -3.06 -0.14 -7.00
C ASN A 104 -3.31 -1.53 -7.56
N THR A 105 -2.91 -1.78 -8.81
CA THR A 105 -3.12 -3.09 -9.46
C THR A 105 -2.38 -4.20 -8.73
N THR A 106 -1.16 -3.92 -8.24
CA THR A 106 -0.38 -4.90 -7.47
C THR A 106 -1.05 -5.23 -6.13
N ILE A 107 -1.54 -4.22 -5.39
CA ILE A 107 -2.21 -4.42 -4.09
C ILE A 107 -3.55 -5.15 -4.28
N GLN A 108 -4.34 -4.78 -5.29
CA GLN A 108 -5.59 -5.46 -5.60
C GLN A 108 -5.38 -6.96 -5.85
N GLN A 109 -4.35 -7.33 -6.62
CA GLN A 109 -4.05 -8.73 -6.84
C GLN A 109 -3.63 -9.45 -5.56
N LEU A 110 -2.75 -8.83 -4.75
CA LEU A 110 -2.34 -9.39 -3.46
C LEU A 110 -3.53 -9.59 -2.51
N PHE A 111 -4.52 -8.69 -2.55
CA PHE A 111 -5.75 -8.81 -1.79
C PHE A 111 -6.60 -10.01 -2.26
N ILE A 112 -6.81 -10.14 -3.57
CA ILE A 112 -7.56 -11.25 -4.18
C ILE A 112 -6.89 -12.59 -3.87
N GLU A 113 -5.57 -12.71 -4.05
CA GLU A 113 -4.81 -13.93 -3.76
C GLU A 113 -4.99 -14.38 -2.30
N LYS A 114 -4.93 -13.44 -1.36
CA LYS A 114 -5.19 -13.75 0.06
C LYS A 114 -6.64 -14.18 0.32
N SER A 115 -7.62 -13.54 -0.33
CA SER A 115 -9.02 -13.93 -0.15
C SER A 115 -9.32 -15.35 -0.65
N VAL A 116 -8.66 -15.78 -1.74
CA VAL A 116 -8.79 -17.15 -2.25
C VAL A 116 -8.14 -18.14 -1.28
N GLN A 117 -6.94 -17.83 -0.79
CA GLN A 117 -6.22 -18.71 0.12
C GLN A 117 -6.94 -18.90 1.47
N ASN A 118 -7.59 -17.87 1.99
CA ASN A 118 -8.42 -17.98 3.19
C ASN A 118 -9.66 -18.86 2.98
N SER A 119 -10.28 -18.83 1.79
CA SER A 119 -11.46 -19.66 1.47
C SER A 119 -11.13 -21.16 1.35
N GLU A 120 -9.92 -21.50 0.90
CA GLU A 120 -9.46 -22.89 0.81
C GLU A 120 -9.09 -23.48 2.18
N GLU A 121 -8.64 -22.66 3.13
CA GLU A 121 -8.31 -23.07 4.50
C GLU A 121 -9.58 -23.29 5.35
N GLU A 122 -10.62 -22.47 5.20
CA GLU A 122 -11.92 -22.66 5.89
C GLU A 122 -12.62 -23.98 5.49
N THR A 123 -12.43 -24.43 4.25
CA THR A 123 -13.01 -25.68 3.73
C THR A 123 -12.31 -26.94 4.27
N LYS A 124 -11.10 -26.82 4.84
CA LYS A 124 -10.34 -27.94 5.44
C LYS A 124 -10.60 -28.14 6.94
N VAL A 125 -11.18 -27.16 7.63
CA VAL A 125 -11.47 -27.24 9.07
C VAL A 125 -12.81 -27.95 9.35
N SER A 126 -13.56 -28.33 8.30
CA SER A 126 -14.91 -28.89 8.39
C SER A 126 -15.00 -30.42 8.23
N PHE A 127 -13.92 -31.18 8.47
CA PHE A 127 -13.93 -32.66 8.51
C PHE A 127 -13.33 -33.22 9.80
#